data_AF-D8T106-F1
#
_entry.id   AF-D8T106-F1
#
_cell.length_a   1.000
_cell.length_b   1.000
_cell.length_c   1.000
_cell.angle_alpha   90.00
_cell.angle_beta   90.00
_cell.angle_gamma   90.00
#
_symmetry.space_group_name_H-M   'P 1'
#
loop_
_entity.id
_entity.type
_entity.pdbx_description
1 polymer ?
#
loop_
_entity_poly.entity_id
_entity_poly.type
_entity_poly.pdbx_seq_one_letter_code
_entity_poly.pdbx_strand_id
1 'polypeptide(L)' 'VEDVLNTKTAPFDIRFPSTNQTKHCYTRYIEYHKCRKERGPDAPECDKYARYYRSLCPSEWIERWNEQREMGVFPGPY' A
#
# COMPACT_ATOMS: atom_id res chain seq x y z
N VAL A 1 18.28 5.98 -8.30
CA VAL A 1 18.65 6.23 -6.90
C VAL A 1 18.11 5.10 -6.05
N GLU A 2 18.95 4.10 -5.82
CA GLU A 2 18.67 2.98 -4.93
C GLU A 2 18.71 3.49 -3.49
N ASP A 3 17.53 3.77 -2.92
CA ASP A 3 17.30 3.91 -1.48
C ASP A 3 16.03 3.13 -1.12
N VAL A 4 16.04 1.82 -1.39
CA VAL A 4 14.84 0.95 -1.22
C VAL A 4 15.02 -0.07 -0.09
N LEU A 5 16.26 -0.30 0.36
CA LEU A 5 16.59 -1.37 1.32
C LEU A 5 16.85 -0.91 2.76
N ASN A 6 17.02 0.40 3.03
CA ASN A 6 17.34 0.90 4.38
C ASN A 6 16.45 2.06 4.87
N THR A 7 15.36 2.38 4.18
CA THR A 7 14.45 3.47 4.56
C THR A 7 13.39 2.92 5.51
N LYS A 8 13.33 3.46 6.74
CA LYS A 8 12.34 3.06 7.76
C LYS A 8 10.89 3.41 7.39
N THR A 9 10.70 4.24 6.36
CA THR A 9 9.43 4.85 5.96
C THR A 9 9.29 4.94 4.44
N ALA A 10 8.11 5.28 3.95
CA ALA A 10 7.83 5.44 2.52
C ALA A 10 8.61 6.63 1.91
N PRO A 11 9.15 6.49 0.69
CA PRO A 11 9.83 7.60 0.00
C PRO A 11 8.83 8.66 -0.47
N PHE A 12 9.36 9.86 -0.75
CA PHE A 12 8.57 10.92 -1.38
C PHE A 12 8.15 10.52 -2.79
N ASP A 13 6.86 10.64 -3.09
CA ASP A 13 6.28 10.33 -4.39
C ASP A 13 5.77 11.62 -5.05
N ILE A 14 6.42 11.99 -6.15
CA ILE A 14 6.10 13.21 -6.92
C ILE A 14 4.67 13.21 -7.47
N ARG A 15 4.00 12.06 -7.55
CA ARG A 15 2.59 11.95 -7.97
C ARG A 15 1.64 12.51 -6.91
N PHE A 16 2.08 12.63 -5.65
CA PHE A 16 1.29 13.09 -4.52
C PHE A 16 1.98 14.26 -3.79
N PRO A 17 2.16 15.43 -4.45
CA PRO A 17 2.92 16.55 -3.88
C PRO A 17 2.13 17.37 -2.85
N SER A 18 0.81 17.21 -2.80
CA SER A 18 -0.06 17.95 -1.88
C SER A 18 0.05 17.45 -0.43
N THR A 19 -0.22 18.30 0.55
CA THR A 19 -0.27 17.91 1.97
C THR A 19 -1.28 16.79 2.26
N ASN A 20 -2.37 16.68 1.50
CA ASN A 20 -3.33 15.59 1.65
C ASN A 20 -2.76 14.28 1.05
N GLN A 21 -2.29 13.38 1.91
CA GLN A 21 -1.68 12.10 1.54
C GLN A 21 -2.68 10.92 1.45
N THR A 22 -3.98 11.17 1.58
CA THR A 22 -5.04 10.13 1.52
C THR A 22 -4.94 9.28 0.25
N LYS A 23 -4.78 9.92 -0.91
CA LYS A 23 -4.64 9.22 -2.21
C LYS A 23 -3.33 8.44 -2.32
N HIS A 24 -2.26 8.92 -1.69
CA HIS A 24 -0.98 8.23 -1.68
C HIS A 24 -1.08 6.93 -0.87
N CYS A 25 -1.62 7.00 0.35
CA CYS A 25 -1.92 5.85 1.19
C CYS A 25 -2.77 4.81 0.43
N TYR A 26 -3.93 5.22 -0.09
CA TYR A 26 -4.83 4.33 -0.81
C TYR A 26 -4.14 3.67 -2.02
N THR A 27 -3.38 4.43 -2.80
CA THR A 27 -2.66 3.90 -3.96
C THR A 27 -1.64 2.83 -3.57
N ARG A 28 -0.87 3.05 -2.49
CA ARG A 28 0.10 2.04 -2.01
C ARG A 28 -0.56 0.77 -1.49
N TYR A 29 -1.71 0.89 -0.84
CA TYR A 29 -2.51 -0.26 -0.40
C TYR A 29 -2.98 -1.09 -1.60
N ILE A 30 -3.52 -0.44 -2.63
CA ILE A 30 -3.95 -1.10 -3.87
C ILE A 30 -2.78 -1.73 -4.62
N GLU A 31 -1.63 -1.04 -4.72
CA GLU A 31 -0.41 -1.58 -5.36
C GLU A 31 0.07 -2.87 -4.68
N TYR A 32 0.01 -2.95 -3.34
CA TYR A 32 0.35 -4.17 -2.60
C TYR A 32 -0.57 -5.35 -2.96
N HIS A 33 -1.89 -5.13 -2.94
CA HIS A 33 -2.85 -6.19 -3.23
C HIS A 33 -2.85 -6.61 -4.71
N LYS A 34 -2.65 -5.66 -5.62
CA LYS A 34 -2.39 -5.96 -7.03
C LYS A 34 -1.15 -6.84 -7.19
N CYS A 35 -0.04 -6.46 -6.56
CA CYS A 35 1.21 -7.22 -6.61
C CYS A 35 1.02 -8.66 -6.10
N ARG A 36 0.36 -8.84 -4.94
CA ARG A 36 0.07 -10.17 -4.39
C ARG A 36 -0.84 -11.02 -5.30
N LYS A 37 -1.79 -10.39 -5.99
CA LYS A 37 -2.68 -11.08 -6.93
C LYS A 37 -1.94 -11.52 -8.21
N GLU A 38 -1.03 -10.70 -8.72
CA GLU A 38 -0.30 -10.98 -9.97
C GLU A 38 0.92 -11.88 -9.78
N ARG A 39 1.66 -11.71 -8.69
CA ARG A 39 2.95 -12.39 -8.43
C ARG A 39 2.82 -13.60 -7.50
N GLY A 40 1.74 -13.68 -6.73
CA GLY A 40 1.51 -14.70 -5.72
C GLY A 40 1.79 -14.22 -4.30
N PRO A 41 1.44 -15.03 -3.29
CA PRO A 41 1.48 -14.66 -1.88
C PRO A 41 2.88 -14.45 -1.31
N ASP A 42 3.91 -15.10 -1.89
CA ASP A 42 5.28 -15.14 -1.35
C ASP A 42 6.28 -14.30 -2.15
N ALA A 43 5.78 -13.37 -2.97
CA ALA A 43 6.59 -12.49 -3.81
C ALA A 43 7.30 -11.41 -2.97
N PRO A 44 8.63 -11.49 -2.73
CA PRO A 44 9.35 -10.54 -1.88
C PRO A 44 9.33 -9.12 -2.46
N GLU A 45 9.12 -8.97 -3.77
CA GLU A 45 8.96 -7.66 -4.40
C GLU A 45 7.71 -6.91 -3.94
N CYS A 46 6.71 -7.60 -3.38
CA CYS A 46 5.48 -6.98 -2.88
C CYS A 46 5.66 -6.40 -1.46
N ASP A 47 6.64 -6.88 -0.70
CA ASP A 47 6.88 -6.46 0.69
C ASP A 47 7.23 -4.97 0.81
N LYS A 48 7.87 -4.39 -0.22
CA LYS A 48 8.14 -2.96 -0.26
C LYS A 48 6.85 -2.13 -0.22
N TYR A 49 5.81 -2.53 -0.95
CA TYR A 49 4.51 -1.86 -0.93
C TYR A 49 3.82 -2.06 0.42
N ALA A 50 4.02 -3.24 1.03
CA ALA A 50 3.52 -3.53 2.37
C ALA A 50 4.09 -2.59 3.43
N ARG A 51 5.39 -2.30 3.36
CA ARG A 51 6.03 -1.32 4.23
C ARG A 51 5.47 0.08 3.97
N TYR A 52 5.34 0.49 2.70
CA TYR A 52 4.91 1.84 2.35
C TYR A 52 3.49 2.17 2.80
N TYR A 53 2.50 1.30 2.51
CA TYR A 53 1.14 1.62 2.95
C TYR A 53 1.01 1.61 4.47
N ARG A 54 1.74 0.73 5.18
CA ARG A 54 1.76 0.73 6.67
C ARG A 54 2.38 1.98 7.27
N SER A 55 3.34 2.61 6.58
CA SER A 55 3.92 3.88 7.02
C SER A 55 3.05 5.10 6.70
N LEU A 56 2.22 5.03 5.67
CA LEU A 56 1.43 6.18 5.19
C LEU A 56 -0.02 6.19 5.69
N CYS A 57 -0.63 5.01 5.83
CA CYS A 57 -2.04 4.86 6.16
C CYS A 57 -2.24 4.77 7.67
N PRO A 58 -3.30 5.40 8.22
CA PRO A 58 -3.77 5.08 9.56
C PRO A 58 -4.12 3.59 9.68
N SER A 59 -3.77 2.96 10.81
CA SER A 59 -4.05 1.53 11.04
C SER A 59 -5.54 1.20 10.92
N GLU A 60 -6.41 2.08 11.44
CA GLU A 60 -7.88 1.93 11.36
C GLU A 60 -8.37 1.79 9.91
N TRP A 61 -7.78 2.54 8.97
CA TRP A 61 -8.18 2.46 7.56
C TRP A 61 -7.76 1.13 6.94
N ILE A 62 -6.55 0.66 7.26
CA ILE A 62 -6.04 -0.63 6.79
C ILE A 62 -6.93 -1.76 7.30
N GLU A 63 -7.24 -1.76 8.60
CA GLU A 63 -8.09 -2.78 9.23
C GLU A 63 -9.48 -2.82 8.57
N ARG A 64 -10.14 -1.67 8.44
CA ARG A 64 -11.44 -1.57 7.78
C ARG A 64 -11.40 -2.05 6.33
N TRP A 65 -10.37 -1.71 5.56
CA TRP A 65 -10.24 -2.19 4.19
C TRP A 65 -9.99 -3.70 4.14
N ASN A 66 -9.19 -4.24 5.06
CA ASN A 66 -8.96 -5.68 5.16
C ASN A 66 -10.26 -6.44 5.45
N GLU A 67 -11.05 -5.98 6.42
CA GLU A 67 -12.38 -6.55 6.72
C GLU A 67 -13.30 -6.52 5.50
N GLN A 68 -13.36 -5.37 4.80
CA GLN A 68 -14.17 -5.26 3.57
C GLN A 68 -13.71 -6.23 2.48
N ARG A 69 -12.42 -6.52 2.39
CA ARG A 69 -11.89 -7.50 1.43
C ARG A 69 -12.21 -8.92 1.82
N GLU A 70 -12.11 -9.26 3.11
CA GLU A 70 -12.50 -10.57 3.63
C GLU A 70 -14.00 -10.84 3.41
N MET A 71 -14.83 -9.79 3.54
CA MET A 71 -16.27 -9.85 3.24
C MET A 71 -16.59 -9.77 1.74
N GLY A 72 -15.60 -9.49 0.87
CA GLY A 72 -15.82 -9.33 -0.58
C GLY A 72 -16.60 -8.07 -0.98
N VAL A 73 -16.71 -7.08 -0.10
CA VAL A 73 -17.46 -5.82 -0.32
C VAL A 73 -16.55 -4.61 -0.57
N PHE A 74 -15.24 -4.84 -0.71
CA PHE A 74 -14.27 -3.77 -0.95
C PHE A 74 -14.51 -3.09 -2.31
N PRO A 75 -14.71 -1.76 -2.36
CA PRO A 75 -15.06 -1.05 -3.60
C PRO A 75 -13.88 -0.84 -4.56
N GLY A 76 -12.66 -1.23 -4.17
CA GLY A 76 -11.45 -1.06 -4.98
C GLY A 76 -11.22 -2.20 -6.01
N PRO A 77 -10.32 -1.98 -6.97
CA PRO A 77 -10.18 -2.83 -8.16
C PRO A 77 -9.47 -4.19 -7.96
N TYR A 78 -8.75 -4.37 -6.86
CA TYR A 78 -7.98 -5.59 -6.59
C TYR A 78 -8.29 -6.09 -5.20
#